data_AF-A0A7C7UGL4-F1
#
_entry.id   AF-A0A7C7UGL4-F1
#
_cell.length_a   1.000
_cell.length_b   1.000
_cell.length_c   1.000
_cell.angle_alpha   90.00
_cell.angle_beta   90.00
_cell.angle_gamma   90.00
#
_symmetry.space_group_name_H-M   'P 1'
#
loop_
_entity.id
_entity.type
_entity.pdbx_description
1 polymer ?
#
loop_
_entity_poly.entity_id
_entity_poly.type
_entity_poly.pdbx_seq_one_letter_code
_entity_poly.pdbx_strand_id
1 'polypeptide(L)'
;MNETVLRLRGIEKAYNKGRPNEVSVLRGADLELAPGEVVALVSPSGGGKSTLLHIAGLLDTADAGEVAIGSHVLSGRSDRKR
;
A
#
# COMPACT_ATOMS: atom_id res chain seq x y z
N MET A 1 11.07 -17.36 -13.78
CA MET A 1 10.26 -17.17 -12.56
C MET A 1 9.99 -15.68 -12.47
N ASN A 2 8.74 -15.24 -12.60
CA ASN A 2 8.42 -13.81 -12.57
C ASN A 2 8.74 -13.26 -11.19
N GLU A 3 9.80 -12.46 -11.11
CA GLU A 3 10.24 -11.81 -9.88
C GLU A 3 9.35 -10.59 -9.66
N THR A 4 8.25 -10.74 -8.91
CA THR A 4 7.35 -9.62 -8.59
C THR A 4 8.15 -8.48 -7.96
N VAL A 5 8.09 -7.29 -8.57
CA VAL A 5 8.87 -6.12 -8.14
C VAL A 5 8.20 -5.41 -6.99
N LEU A 6 6.88 -5.31 -7.00
CA LEU A 6 6.09 -4.73 -5.92
C LEU A 6 4.90 -5.63 -5.62
N ARG A 7 4.69 -5.90 -4.33
CA ARG A 7 3.56 -6.67 -3.82
C ARG A 7 2.96 -5.99 -2.61
N LEU A 8 1.67 -5.69 -2.71
CA LEU A 8 0.79 -5.23 -1.65
C LEU A 8 -0.17 -6.37 -1.33
N ARG A 9 -0.27 -6.76 -0.06
CA ARG A 9 -1.25 -7.76 0.38
C ARG A 9 -2.05 -7.27 1.58
N GLY A 10 -3.37 -7.30 1.45
CA GLY A 10 -4.31 -6.97 2.50
C GLY A 10 -4.10 -5.58 3.08
N ILE A 11 -3.76 -4.58 2.25
CA ILE A 11 -3.45 -3.24 2.74
C ILE A 11 -4.71 -2.56 3.28
N GLU A 12 -4.65 -2.19 4.56
CA GLU A 12 -5.68 -1.40 5.24
C GLU A 12 -5.12 -0.05 5.67
N LYS A 13 -5.96 0.97 5.60
CA LYS A 13 -5.62 2.31 6.07
C LYS A 13 -6.88 3.08 6.44
N ALA A 14 -6.90 3.60 7.66
CA ALA A 14 -7.86 4.57 8.14
C ALA A 14 -7.16 5.86 8.60
N TYR A 15 -7.77 7.00 8.32
CA TYR A 15 -7.37 8.28 8.90
C TYR A 15 -8.25 8.62 10.09
N ASN A 16 -7.71 9.35 11.06
CA ASN A 16 -8.36 9.71 12.32
C ASN A 16 -8.88 8.49 13.11
N LYS A 17 -8.11 7.39 13.11
CA LYS A 17 -8.49 6.15 13.80
C LYS A 17 -8.86 6.40 15.27
N GLY A 18 -10.00 5.89 15.70
CA GLY A 18 -10.54 6.07 17.05
C GLY A 18 -11.17 7.44 17.34
N ARG A 19 -11.38 8.30 16.32
CA ARG A 19 -12.05 9.60 16.47
C ARG A 19 -13.41 9.60 15.77
N PRO A 20 -14.33 10.52 16.12
CA PRO A 20 -15.65 10.62 15.47
C PRO A 20 -15.59 10.84 13.95
N ASN A 21 -14.48 11.38 13.44
CA ASN A 21 -14.23 11.62 12.02
C ASN A 21 -13.28 10.59 11.39
N GLU A 22 -13.27 9.36 11.90
CA GLU A 22 -12.55 8.23 11.31
C GLU A 22 -13.04 7.97 9.87
N VAL A 23 -12.10 7.75 8.96
CA VAL A 23 -12.40 7.39 7.57
C VAL A 23 -11.50 6.23 7.15
N SER A 24 -12.08 5.05 6.94
CA SER A 24 -11.37 3.91 6.34
C SER A 24 -11.27 4.12 4.82
N VAL A 25 -10.04 4.32 4.34
CA VAL A 25 -9.72 4.63 2.94
C VAL A 25 -9.35 3.37 2.16
N LEU A 26 -8.56 2.47 2.75
CA LEU A 26 -8.22 1.17 2.17
C LEU A 26 -8.73 0.04 3.07
N ARG A 27 -9.31 -1.00 2.47
CA ARG A 27 -10.02 -2.09 3.15
C ARG A 27 -9.53 -3.46 2.64
N GLY A 28 -8.25 -3.75 2.80
CA GLY A 28 -7.66 -5.01 2.35
C GLY A 28 -7.29 -5.01 0.86
N ALA A 29 -6.63 -3.96 0.39
CA ALA A 29 -6.22 -3.86 -1.01
C ALA A 29 -5.04 -4.78 -1.34
N ASP A 30 -5.15 -5.52 -2.44
CA ASP A 30 -4.10 -6.36 -3.01
C ASP A 30 -3.61 -5.79 -4.36
N LEU A 31 -2.31 -5.83 -4.60
CA LEU A 31 -1.68 -5.44 -5.87
C LEU A 31 -0.38 -6.21 -6.05
N GLU A 32 -0.15 -6.78 -7.22
CA GLU A 32 1.14 -7.35 -7.62
C GLU A 32 1.56 -6.74 -8.94
N LEU A 33 2.85 -6.39 -9.06
CA LEU A 33 3.44 -5.76 -10.23
C LEU A 33 4.65 -6.57 -10.69
N ALA A 34 4.63 -7.03 -11.94
CA ALA A 34 5.72 -7.75 -12.56
C ALA A 34 6.81 -6.81 -13.09
N PRO A 35 8.05 -7.31 -13.34
CA PRO A 35 9.09 -6.51 -13.96
C PRO A 35 8.67 -5.98 -15.34
N GLY A 36 8.85 -4.68 -15.56
CA GLY A 36 8.51 -4.02 -16.83
C GLY A 36 7.01 -3.79 -17.04
N GLU A 37 6.17 -4.16 -16.09
CA GLU A 37 4.74 -3.90 -16.15
C GLU A 37 4.41 -2.43 -15.86
N VAL A 38 3.48 -1.86 -16.62
CA VAL A 38 2.92 -0.53 -16.38
C VAL A 38 1.44 -0.67 -16.10
N VAL A 39 1.02 -0.31 -14.88
CA VAL A 39 -0.36 -0.38 -14.44
C VAL A 39 -0.92 1.02 -14.22
N ALA A 40 -2.12 1.28 -14.74
CA ALA A 40 -2.87 2.49 -14.47
C ALA A 40 -3.88 2.24 -13.35
N LEU A 41 -3.80 3.03 -12.27
CA LEU A 41 -4.77 2.98 -11.17
C LEU A 41 -5.85 4.04 -11.37
N VAL A 42 -7.08 3.59 -11.60
CA VAL A 42 -8.25 4.47 -11.81
C VAL A 42 -9.20 4.35 -10.63
N SER A 43 -9.54 5.49 -10.02
CA SER A 43 -10.55 5.57 -8.96
C SER A 43 -11.24 6.93 -8.99
N PRO A 44 -12.48 7.05 -8.47
CA PRO A 44 -13.07 8.35 -8.16
C PRO A 44 -12.19 9.16 -7.18
N SER A 45 -12.44 10.47 -7.09
CA SER A 45 -11.85 11.30 -6.05
C SER A 45 -12.21 10.75 -4.67
N GLY A 46 -11.22 10.68 -3.77
CA GLY A 46 -11.39 10.07 -2.44
C GLY A 46 -11.36 8.54 -2.40
N GLY A 47 -11.26 7.85 -3.53
CA GLY A 47 -11.23 6.37 -3.60
C GLY A 47 -9.92 5.71 -3.14
N GLY A 48 -9.04 6.44 -2.46
CA GLY A 48 -7.83 5.88 -1.85
C GLY A 48 -6.62 5.69 -2.77
N LYS A 49 -6.69 6.06 -4.06
CA LYS A 49 -5.56 5.97 -5.00
C LYS A 49 -4.26 6.59 -4.47
N SER A 50 -4.31 7.83 -3.99
CA SER A 50 -3.10 8.50 -3.49
C SER A 50 -2.56 7.82 -2.23
N THR A 51 -3.45 7.37 -1.34
CA THR A 51 -3.09 6.60 -0.14
C THR A 51 -2.41 5.29 -0.51
N LEU A 52 -2.97 4.51 -1.46
CA LEU A 52 -2.37 3.26 -1.92
C LEU A 52 -0.99 3.49 -2.54
N LEU A 53 -0.85 4.52 -3.40
CA LEU A 53 0.43 4.86 -4.04
C LEU A 53 1.47 5.38 -3.04
N HIS A 54 1.06 6.14 -2.02
CA HIS A 54 1.97 6.56 -0.95
C HIS A 54 2.47 5.37 -0.13
N ILE A 55 1.58 4.43 0.21
CA ILE A 55 1.98 3.19 0.91
C ILE A 55 2.90 2.33 0.03
N ALA A 56 2.56 2.18 -1.25
CA ALA A 56 3.38 1.44 -2.22
C ALA A 56 4.79 2.04 -2.37
N GLY A 57 4.87 3.37 -2.39
CA GLY A 57 6.14 4.12 -2.42
C GLY A 57 6.82 4.28 -1.06
N LEU A 58 6.31 3.61 -0.02
CA LEU A 58 6.83 3.66 1.36
C LEU A 58 6.82 5.06 2.02
N LEU A 59 6.05 5.99 1.47
CA LEU A 59 5.87 7.36 1.96
C LEU A 59 4.84 7.45 3.12
N ASP A 60 3.98 6.44 3.23
CA ASP A 60 3.03 6.27 4.34
C ASP A 60 3.06 4.81 4.80
N THR A 61 2.58 4.54 6.00
CA THR A 61 2.53 3.20 6.60
C THR A 61 1.08 2.70 6.62
N ALA A 62 0.85 1.49 6.12
CA ALA A 62 -0.44 0.83 6.25
C ALA A 62 -0.75 0.51 7.73
N ASP A 63 -2.03 0.53 8.10
CA ASP A 63 -2.46 0.12 9.45
C ASP A 63 -2.41 -1.40 9.62
N ALA A 64 -2.61 -2.13 8.51
CA ALA A 64 -2.50 -3.58 8.41
C ALA A 64 -2.10 -3.98 6.99
N GLY A 65 -1.64 -5.22 6.84
CA GLY A 65 -1.17 -5.79 5.58
C GLY A 65 0.34 -5.71 5.39
N GLU A 66 0.78 -6.11 4.20
CA GLU A 66 2.20 -6.28 3.86
C GLU A 66 2.57 -5.54 2.58
N VAL A 67 3.68 -4.81 2.63
CA VAL A 67 4.35 -4.23 1.46
C VAL A 67 5.67 -4.94 1.25
N ALA A 68 5.89 -5.48 0.05
CA ALA A 68 7.13 -6.12 -0.34
C ALA A 68 7.66 -5.55 -1.67
N ILE A 69 8.97 -5.33 -1.74
CA ILE A 69 9.68 -4.93 -2.95
C ILE A 69 10.75 -5.98 -3.26
N GLY A 70 10.62 -6.64 -4.41
CA GLY A 70 11.37 -7.86 -4.74
C GLY A 70 11.20 -8.92 -3.64
N SER A 71 12.31 -9.41 -3.10
CA SER A 71 12.34 -10.39 -2.01
C SER A 71 12.20 -9.80 -0.59
N HIS A 72 12.09 -8.47 -0.46
CA HIS A 72 12.12 -7.80 0.84
C HIS A 72 10.73 -7.38 1.30
N VAL A 73 10.28 -7.91 2.44
CA VAL A 73 9.13 -7.38 3.17
C VAL A 73 9.54 -6.14 3.97
N LEU A 74 8.85 -5.03 3.75
CA LEU A 74 9.19 -3.70 4.28
C LEU A 74 8.18 -3.16 5.30
N SER A 75 7.01 -3.78 5.41
CA SER A 75 6.04 -3.47 6.46
C SER A 75 6.64 -3.63 7.86
N GLY A 76 6.25 -2.76 8.78
CA GLY A 76 6.73 -2.81 10.18
C GLY A 76 8.19 -2.40 10.40
N ARG A 77 8.97 -2.10 9.36
CA ARG A 77 10.34 -1.57 9.50
C ARG A 77 10.32 -0.08 9.84
N SER A 78 11.37 0.42 10.51
CA SER A 78 11.61 1.86 10.68
C SER A 78 11.96 2.52 9.35
N ASP A 79 11.67 3.81 9.16
CA ASP A 79 12.01 4.57 7.94
C ASP A 79 13.46 4.36 7.48
N ARG A 80 14.43 4.38 8.39
CA ARG A 80 15.85 4.17 8.06
C ARG A 80 16.17 2.77 7.48
N LYS A 81 15.29 1.79 7.68
CA LYS A 81 15.45 0.39 7.27
C LYS A 81 14.49 -0.02 6.15
N ARG A 82 13.70 0.93 5.63
CA ARG A 82 12.82 0.79 4.48
C ARG A 82 13.53 1.24 3.21
#